data_AF-A0A645CID7-F1
#
_entry.id   AF-A0A645CID7-F1
#
_cell.length_a   1.000
_cell.length_b   1.000
_cell.length_c   1.000
_cell.angle_alpha   90.00
_cell.angle_beta   90.00
_cell.angle_gamma   90.00
#
_symmetry.space_group_name_H-M   'P 1'
#
loop_
_entity.id
_entity.type
_entity.pdbx_description
1 polymer ?
#
loop_
_entity_poly.entity_id
_entity_poly.type
_entity_poly.pdbx_seq_one_letter_code
_entity_poly.pdbx_strand_id
1 'polypeptide(L)'
;MKKLLLSFVAVTFLFAITGCECSVSTANITDAKVCTTLDGNLCSQDNTTLPTSSEVIYASCVLKNAPENTIIKFTWSYLGDTTIEIDSVELSSGDNIGNIDMFSSLSRPNNGWPAGLYQVSMEIVGENGKPVVKQFNIQ
;
A
#
# COMPACT_ATOMS: atom_id res chain seq x y z
N MET A 1 -25.68 58.82 -41.95
CA MET A 1 -25.20 59.68 -40.84
C MET A 1 -26.03 59.39 -39.60
N LYS A 2 -25.38 59.05 -38.47
CA LYS A 2 -25.88 59.04 -37.07
C LYS A 2 -26.96 58.00 -36.73
N LYS A 3 -27.03 57.32 -35.58
CA LYS A 3 -26.23 57.06 -34.35
C LYS A 3 -26.96 55.86 -33.70
N LEU A 4 -26.30 54.73 -33.45
CA LEU A 4 -25.75 54.31 -32.15
C LEU A 4 -26.76 53.76 -31.12
N LEU A 5 -26.62 52.45 -30.86
CA LEU A 5 -26.68 51.72 -29.57
C LEU A 5 -27.98 51.66 -28.75
N LEU A 6 -28.50 50.43 -28.56
CA LEU A 6 -29.02 49.98 -27.26
C LEU A 6 -28.94 48.45 -27.09
N SER A 7 -28.39 48.07 -25.94
CA SER A 7 -28.03 46.74 -25.42
C SER A 7 -29.02 45.58 -25.65
N PHE A 8 -28.46 44.40 -25.91
CA PHE A 8 -28.96 43.17 -25.28
C PHE A 8 -27.77 42.29 -24.85
N VAL A 9 -27.40 42.46 -23.58
CA VAL A 9 -26.43 41.61 -22.89
C VAL A 9 -27.17 40.35 -22.44
N ALA A 10 -26.76 39.18 -22.95
CA ALA A 10 -26.97 37.89 -22.30
C ALA A 10 -26.06 36.84 -22.94
N VAL A 11 -24.74 36.97 -22.74
CA VAL A 11 -23.81 35.86 -22.98
C VAL A 11 -23.77 35.06 -21.68
N THR A 12 -24.64 34.06 -21.58
CA THR A 12 -24.57 33.03 -20.54
C THR A 12 -23.35 32.15 -20.81
N PHE A 13 -22.25 32.49 -20.14
CA PHE A 13 -21.05 31.68 -20.10
C PHE A 13 -21.31 30.47 -19.19
N LEU A 14 -21.66 29.34 -19.81
CA LEU A 14 -21.81 28.05 -19.12
C LEU A 14 -20.41 27.55 -18.74
N PHE A 15 -19.92 27.97 -17.56
CA PHE A 15 -18.74 27.37 -16.95
C PHE A 15 -19.11 25.96 -16.48
N ALA A 16 -18.94 24.97 -17.36
CA ALA A 16 -18.92 23.57 -16.95
C ALA A 16 -17.62 23.33 -16.18
N ILE A 17 -17.63 23.64 -14.88
CA ILE A 17 -16.61 23.18 -13.94
C ILE A 17 -16.76 21.66 -13.84
N THR A 18 -16.04 20.94 -14.70
CA THR A 18 -15.72 19.53 -14.47
C THR A 18 -14.84 19.50 -13.23
N GLY A 19 -15.47 19.41 -12.06
CA GLY A 19 -14.78 19.17 -10.81
C GLY A 19 -14.04 17.85 -10.95
N CYS A 20 -12.71 17.92 -11.00
CA CYS A 20 -11.91 16.74 -10.72
C CYS A 20 -12.19 16.44 -9.24
N GLU A 21 -12.97 15.40 -8.96
CA GLU A 21 -13.14 14.90 -7.60
C GLU A 21 -11.81 14.29 -7.17
N CYS A 22 -10.86 15.13 -6.80
CA CYS A 22 -9.68 14.69 -6.07
C CYS A 22 -10.17 14.33 -4.66
N SER A 23 -10.67 13.12 -4.49
CA SER A 23 -10.89 12.53 -3.17
C SER A 23 -9.51 12.31 -2.55
N VAL A 24 -9.06 13.31 -1.78
CA VAL A 24 -7.85 13.17 -0.95
C VAL A 24 -8.21 12.22 0.19
N SER A 25 -7.93 10.94 -0.02
CA SER A 25 -8.00 9.93 1.03
C SER A 25 -6.98 10.27 2.12
N THR A 26 -7.36 10.01 3.37
CA THR A 26 -6.45 10.10 4.53
C THR A 26 -5.91 8.73 4.92
N ALA A 27 -6.07 7.75 4.04
CA ALA A 27 -5.63 6.40 4.28
C ALA A 27 -4.11 6.37 4.45
N ASN A 28 -3.64 5.60 5.43
CA ASN A 28 -2.21 5.45 5.64
C ASN A 28 -1.88 4.11 6.30
N ILE A 29 -0.67 3.61 6.00
CA ILE A 29 -0.18 2.36 6.57
C ILE A 29 0.52 2.67 7.91
N THR A 30 0.17 1.90 8.95
CA THR A 30 0.78 1.97 10.28
C THR A 30 1.08 0.58 10.81
N ASP A 31 1.86 0.49 11.89
CA ASP A 31 2.18 -0.77 12.58
C ASP A 31 2.69 -1.88 11.66
N ALA A 32 3.48 -1.49 10.65
CA ALA A 32 4.08 -2.42 9.70
C ALA A 32 5.18 -3.24 10.40
N LYS A 33 5.03 -4.56 10.38
CA LYS A 33 5.89 -5.50 11.10
C LYS A 33 6.10 -6.79 10.30
N VAL A 34 7.20 -7.48 10.59
CA VAL A 34 7.51 -8.80 10.05
C VAL A 34 7.60 -9.83 11.17
N CYS A 35 7.06 -11.03 10.97
CA CYS A 35 7.08 -12.11 11.97
C CYS A 35 6.95 -13.50 11.33
N THR A 36 7.01 -14.55 12.15
CA THR A 36 6.79 -15.95 11.72
C THR A 36 5.46 -16.51 12.22
N THR A 37 4.71 -15.73 13.01
CA THR A 37 3.42 -16.11 13.59
C THR A 37 2.54 -14.87 13.73
N LEU A 38 1.29 -14.97 13.30
CA LEU A 38 0.30 -13.92 13.50
C LEU A 38 -0.45 -14.10 14.83
N ASP A 39 -0.83 -12.99 15.44
CA ASP A 39 -1.84 -12.88 16.50
C ASP A 39 -3.06 -12.17 15.90
N GLY A 40 -4.09 -12.95 15.56
CA GLY A 40 -5.13 -12.52 14.63
C GLY A 40 -4.54 -12.28 13.24
N ASN A 41 -4.62 -11.03 12.76
CA ASN A 41 -4.09 -10.61 11.45
C ASN A 41 -2.80 -9.79 11.56
N LEU A 42 -2.25 -9.61 12.76
CA LEU A 42 -1.08 -8.77 13.00
C LEU A 42 0.08 -9.56 13.60
N CYS A 43 1.28 -9.19 13.23
CA CYS A 43 2.49 -9.60 13.91
C CYS A 43 2.56 -8.95 15.30
N SER A 44 2.68 -9.77 16.35
CA SER A 44 2.83 -9.26 17.71
C SER A 44 4.16 -8.50 17.91
N GLN A 45 5.20 -8.86 17.15
CA GLN A 45 6.55 -8.28 17.21
C GLN A 45 7.09 -8.04 15.80
N ASP A 46 8.02 -7.09 15.70
CA ASP A 46 8.73 -6.79 14.45
C ASP A 46 10.13 -7.44 14.46
N ASN A 47 10.23 -8.58 13.80
CA ASN A 47 11.46 -9.37 13.77
C ASN A 47 12.39 -8.89 12.66
N THR A 48 13.60 -8.45 13.04
CA THR A 48 14.65 -8.04 12.10
C THR A 48 15.60 -9.18 11.73
N THR A 49 15.46 -10.34 12.37
CA THR A 49 16.21 -11.57 12.10
C THR A 49 15.29 -12.77 12.26
N LEU A 50 15.28 -13.64 11.25
CA LEU A 50 14.46 -14.84 11.19
C LEU A 50 15.31 -16.07 10.88
N PRO A 51 14.95 -17.25 11.39
CA PRO A 51 15.72 -18.46 11.11
C PRO A 51 15.47 -18.97 9.68
N THR A 52 16.50 -19.57 9.06
CA THR A 52 16.38 -20.29 7.77
C THR A 52 15.38 -21.47 7.79
N SER A 53 14.99 -21.92 8.99
CA SER A 53 13.94 -22.93 9.22
C SER A 53 12.52 -22.36 9.33
N SER A 54 12.31 -21.06 9.15
CA SER A 54 10.98 -20.45 9.17
C SER A 54 10.13 -21.02 8.04
N GLU A 55 9.02 -21.71 8.35
CA GLU A 55 8.14 -22.29 7.32
C GLU A 55 7.35 -21.22 6.56
N VAL A 56 6.91 -20.17 7.26
CA VAL A 56 6.21 -19.03 6.69
C VAL A 56 6.71 -17.75 7.34
N ILE A 57 6.87 -16.70 6.53
CA ILE A 57 7.19 -15.34 6.98
C ILE A 57 5.98 -14.47 6.65
N TYR A 58 5.52 -13.70 7.62
CA TYR A 58 4.39 -12.79 7.48
C TYR A 58 4.87 -11.35 7.54
N ALA A 59 4.23 -10.49 6.75
CA ALA A 59 4.28 -9.05 6.91
C ALA A 59 2.86 -8.57 7.17
N SER A 60 2.67 -7.83 8.25
CA SER A 60 1.37 -7.28 8.62
C SER A 60 1.45 -5.78 8.81
N CYS A 61 0.33 -5.10 8.61
CA CYS A 61 0.18 -3.69 8.94
C CYS A 61 -1.29 -3.36 9.23
N VAL A 62 -1.51 -2.18 9.81
CA VAL A 62 -2.84 -1.60 9.97
C VAL A 62 -3.02 -0.49 8.93
N LEU A 63 -3.95 -0.71 8.01
CA LEU A 63 -4.44 0.30 7.08
C LEU A 63 -5.42 1.21 7.84
N LYS A 64 -5.00 2.44 8.14
CA LYS A 64 -5.78 3.43 8.89
C LYS A 64 -6.60 4.29 7.96
N ASN A 65 -7.79 4.69 8.41
CA ASN A 65 -8.69 5.63 7.73
C ASN A 65 -8.96 5.28 6.25
N ALA A 66 -8.97 3.99 5.91
CA ALA A 66 -9.23 3.56 4.55
C ALA A 66 -10.68 3.82 4.15
N PRO A 67 -10.93 4.44 2.98
CA PRO A 67 -12.21 4.29 2.31
C PRO A 67 -12.43 2.85 1.84
N GLU A 68 -13.64 2.57 1.37
CA GLU A 68 -13.93 1.30 0.71
C GLU A 68 -13.00 1.07 -0.48
N ASN A 69 -12.70 -0.20 -0.76
CA ASN A 69 -11.89 -0.66 -1.88
C ASN A 69 -10.49 -0.05 -1.95
N THR A 70 -9.91 0.29 -0.79
CA THR A 70 -8.51 0.68 -0.69
C THR A 70 -7.63 -0.54 -0.92
N ILE A 71 -6.72 -0.45 -1.89
CA ILE A 71 -5.82 -1.55 -2.25
C ILE A 71 -4.44 -1.29 -1.65
N ILE A 72 -3.90 -2.28 -0.96
CA ILE A 72 -2.51 -2.32 -0.51
C ILE A 72 -1.73 -3.37 -1.30
N LYS A 73 -0.56 -2.99 -1.81
CA LYS A 73 0.38 -3.91 -2.45
C LYS A 73 1.51 -4.24 -1.50
N PHE A 74 1.74 -5.54 -1.31
CA PHE A 74 2.92 -6.09 -0.65
C PHE A 74 3.87 -6.60 -1.72
N THR A 75 5.12 -6.13 -1.71
CA THR A 75 6.17 -6.62 -2.60
C THR A 75 7.32 -7.14 -1.77
N TRP A 76 7.64 -8.42 -1.94
CA TRP A 76 8.74 -9.07 -1.26
C TRP A 76 9.97 -9.11 -2.15
N SER A 77 11.14 -8.88 -1.58
CA SER A 77 12.39 -8.84 -2.32
C SER A 77 13.56 -9.38 -1.53
N TYR A 78 14.50 -10.01 -2.23
CA TYR A 78 15.82 -10.35 -1.73
C TYR A 78 16.80 -9.24 -2.09
N LEU A 79 17.59 -8.78 -1.11
CA LEU A 79 18.58 -7.71 -1.26
C LEU A 79 20.00 -8.30 -1.29
N GLY A 80 20.34 -8.93 -2.42
CA GLY A 80 21.70 -9.38 -2.73
C GLY A 80 22.53 -8.29 -3.41
N ASP A 81 23.43 -8.68 -4.33
CA ASP A 81 24.17 -7.72 -5.19
C ASP A 81 23.22 -6.84 -6.01
N THR A 82 22.07 -7.41 -6.39
CA THR A 82 20.94 -6.70 -6.96
C THR A 82 19.67 -7.01 -6.15
N THR A 83 18.72 -6.09 -6.18
CA THR A 83 17.38 -6.34 -5.63
C THR A 83 16.61 -7.25 -6.58
N ILE A 84 16.13 -8.37 -6.06
CA ILE A 84 15.33 -9.35 -6.80
C ILE A 84 13.95 -9.40 -6.17
N GLU A 85 12.90 -9.08 -6.94
CA GLU A 85 11.52 -9.33 -6.51
C GLU A 85 11.27 -10.84 -6.41
N ILE A 86 10.74 -11.27 -5.26
CA ILE A 86 10.40 -12.67 -4.99
C ILE A 86 8.95 -12.93 -5.37
N ASP A 87 8.06 -12.07 -4.87
CA ASP A 87 6.62 -12.16 -5.06
C ASP A 87 5.97 -10.80 -4.76
N SER A 88 4.79 -10.56 -5.33
CA SER A 88 3.96 -9.42 -4.98
C SER A 88 2.46 -9.74 -5.01
N VAL A 89 1.72 -9.13 -4.09
CA VAL A 89 0.27 -9.32 -3.97
C VAL A 89 -0.43 -8.02 -3.64
N GLU A 90 -1.57 -7.79 -4.29
CA GLU A 90 -2.50 -6.70 -4.00
C GLU A 90 -3.68 -7.22 -3.18
N LEU A 91 -3.96 -6.58 -2.05
CA LEU A 91 -5.06 -6.91 -1.15
C LEU A 91 -6.01 -5.72 -1.04
N SER A 92 -7.30 -5.96 -1.26
CA SER A 92 -8.33 -4.92 -1.13
C SER A 92 -8.93 -4.94 0.27
N SER A 93 -9.23 -3.75 0.82
CA SER A 93 -10.09 -3.61 2.01
C SER A 93 -11.53 -4.08 1.76
N GLY A 94 -11.94 -4.21 0.49
CA GLY A 94 -13.33 -4.45 0.10
C GLY A 94 -14.24 -3.34 0.63
N ASP A 95 -15.45 -3.69 1.05
CA ASP A 95 -16.41 -2.71 1.58
C ASP A 95 -16.08 -2.23 3.01
N ASN A 96 -14.96 -2.67 3.59
CA ASN A 96 -14.55 -2.23 4.92
C ASN A 96 -14.01 -0.80 4.86
N ILE A 97 -14.45 0.02 5.82
CA ILE A 97 -14.04 1.41 5.98
C ILE A 97 -13.41 1.58 7.37
N GLY A 98 -12.37 2.41 7.47
CA GLY A 98 -11.72 2.75 8.72
C GLY A 98 -10.38 2.04 8.92
N ASN A 99 -10.22 1.37 10.07
CA ASN A 99 -8.96 0.73 10.44
C ASN A 99 -9.03 -0.78 10.19
N ILE A 100 -8.13 -1.28 9.37
CA ILE A 100 -8.19 -2.65 8.86
C ILE A 100 -6.81 -3.30 8.98
N ASP A 101 -6.79 -4.47 9.59
CA ASP A 101 -5.58 -5.28 9.72
C ASP A 101 -5.36 -6.08 8.45
N MET A 102 -4.20 -5.91 7.83
CA MET A 102 -3.83 -6.52 6.55
C MET A 102 -2.54 -7.30 6.73
N PHE A 103 -2.41 -8.44 6.06
CA PHE A 103 -1.16 -9.19 6.03
C PHE A 103 -0.92 -9.89 4.69
N SER A 104 0.35 -10.08 4.36
CA SER A 104 0.84 -10.95 3.29
C SER A 104 1.82 -11.96 3.88
N SER A 105 2.09 -13.04 3.14
CA SER A 105 2.99 -14.09 3.58
C SER A 105 3.85 -14.63 2.45
N LEU A 106 5.07 -15.03 2.79
CA LEU A 106 5.91 -15.87 1.95
C LEU A 106 6.12 -17.25 2.58
N SER A 107 5.88 -18.29 1.80
CA SER A 107 6.16 -19.68 2.21
C SER A 107 7.60 -20.07 1.87
N ARG A 108 8.19 -20.92 2.71
CA ARG A 108 9.55 -21.42 2.54
C ARG A 108 9.71 -22.12 1.17
N PRO A 109 10.71 -21.72 0.36
CA PRO A 109 11.01 -22.41 -0.88
C PRO A 109 11.44 -23.87 -0.62
N ASN A 110 11.27 -24.75 -1.60
CA ASN A 110 11.68 -26.16 -1.48
C ASN A 110 13.16 -26.34 -1.12
N ASN A 111 14.04 -25.47 -1.64
CA ASN A 111 15.47 -25.48 -1.34
C ASN A 111 15.84 -24.71 -0.06
N GLY A 112 14.84 -24.28 0.71
CA GLY A 112 14.99 -23.42 1.88
C GLY A 112 15.21 -21.95 1.53
N TRP A 113 15.27 -21.13 2.58
CA TRP A 113 15.60 -19.71 2.45
C TRP A 113 17.08 -19.52 2.16
N PRO A 114 17.45 -18.78 1.11
CA PRO A 114 18.79 -18.21 1.02
C PRO A 114 19.05 -17.31 2.24
N ALA A 115 20.20 -17.48 2.91
CA ALA A 115 20.59 -16.55 3.96
C ALA A 115 20.89 -15.18 3.35
N GLY A 116 20.53 -14.10 4.05
CA GLY A 116 20.80 -12.74 3.59
C GLY A 116 19.72 -11.74 3.99
N LEU A 117 19.81 -10.55 3.39
CA LEU A 117 18.90 -9.44 3.66
C LEU A 117 17.67 -9.52 2.75
N TYR A 118 16.50 -9.38 3.34
CA TYR A 118 15.22 -9.36 2.67
C TYR A 118 14.48 -8.07 2.97
N GLN A 119 13.51 -7.78 2.12
CA GLN A 119 12.66 -6.62 2.22
C GLN A 119 11.21 -6.99 1.90
N VAL A 120 10.28 -6.36 2.60
CA VAL A 120 8.89 -6.23 2.17
C VAL A 120 8.52 -4.75 2.13
N SER A 121 7.99 -4.30 1.00
CA SER A 121 7.40 -2.96 0.86
C SER A 121 5.88 -3.06 0.82
N MET A 122 5.23 -2.14 1.51
CA MET A 122 3.78 -2.01 1.62
C MET A 122 3.38 -0.64 1.09
N GLU A 123 2.53 -0.59 0.07
CA GLU A 123 2.10 0.66 -0.56
C GLU A 123 0.59 0.68 -0.81
N ILE A 124 -0.04 1.85 -0.63
CA ILE A 124 -1.44 2.04 -1.03
C ILE A 124 -1.44 2.35 -2.52
N VAL A 125 -2.10 1.50 -3.32
CA VAL A 125 -2.13 1.63 -4.78
C VAL A 125 -2.97 2.85 -5.17
N GLY A 126 -2.45 3.65 -6.11
CA GLY A 126 -3.13 4.85 -6.61
C GLY A 126 -2.95 6.09 -5.74
N GLU A 127 -2.30 5.99 -4.59
CA GLU A 127 -1.87 7.14 -3.79
C GLU A 127 -0.39 7.46 -4.03
N ASN A 128 -0.02 8.74 -4.06
CA ASN A 128 1.36 9.20 -4.24
C ASN A 128 2.21 9.09 -2.95
N GLY A 129 1.85 8.17 -2.06
CA GLY A 129 2.55 7.93 -0.80
C GLY A 129 3.89 7.22 -1.01
N LYS A 130 4.82 7.38 -0.06
CA LYS A 130 6.02 6.54 -0.04
C LYS A 130 5.65 5.16 0.51
N PRO A 131 6.17 4.07 -0.08
CA PRO A 131 5.98 2.74 0.49
C PRO A 131 6.55 2.67 1.91
N VAL A 132 5.86 1.94 2.79
CA VAL A 132 6.39 1.55 4.09
C VAL A 132 7.24 0.30 3.89
N VAL A 133 8.51 0.36 4.31
CA VAL A 133 9.49 -0.68 4.03
C VAL A 133 9.96 -1.34 5.32
N LYS A 134 9.95 -2.67 5.35
CA LYS A 134 10.56 -3.47 6.42
C LYS A 134 11.67 -4.33 5.85
N GLN A 135 12.83 -4.28 6.50
CA GLN A 135 13.98 -5.13 6.16
C GLN A 135 14.27 -6.08 7.31
N PHE A 136 14.66 -7.30 6.97
CA PHE A 136 14.96 -8.37 7.92
C PHE A 136 16.00 -9.31 7.33
N ASN A 137 16.82 -9.92 8.18
CA ASN A 137 17.78 -10.93 7.77
C ASN A 137 17.20 -12.33 7.96
N ILE A 138 17.53 -13.24 7.05
CA ILE A 138 17.37 -14.68 7.27
C ILE A 138 18.76 -15.29 7.50
N GLN A 139 18.94 -16.00 8.62
CA GLN A 139 20.20 -16.67 8.99
C GLN A 139 19.98 -17.93 9.84
#